data_AF-A0A233VPJ3-F1
#
_entry.id   AF-A0A233VPJ3-F1
#
_cell.length_a   1.000
_cell.length_b   1.000
_cell.length_c   1.000
_cell.angle_alpha   90.00
_cell.angle_beta   90.00
_cell.angle_gamma   90.00
#
_symmetry.space_group_name_H-M   'P 1'
#
loop_
_entity.id
_entity.type
_entity.pdbx_description
1 polymer ?
#
loop_
_entity_poly.entity_id
_entity_poly.type
_entity_poly.pdbx_seq_one_letter_code
_entity_poly.pdbx_strand_id
1 'polypeptide(L)'
;MWKDSESKIDYIDFEYIADLVNYIILEDSLLPASIGVYGDWGSGKSSIMSISQKRLQNEDDKALIVNFNAWLFEGYDDIKTTIINYLLDSIEEKKKLGNTAKEILQGLRKSLLNINLIPVISKGFFAALSTFSTNPSASKPELILGQSENIKEFINTVKDNYIEATSDEKIRNEISMFREKFGELIDTTDITR
;
A
#
# COMPACT_ATOMS: atom_id res chain seq x y z
N MET A 1 23.50 -9.64 -17.96
CA MET A 1 23.07 -8.30 -17.53
C MET A 1 23.92 -7.88 -16.36
N TRP A 2 24.41 -6.64 -16.33
CA TRP A 2 25.18 -6.12 -15.21
C TRP A 2 24.24 -5.91 -14.03
N LYS A 3 24.73 -6.13 -12.81
CA LYS A 3 23.96 -5.91 -11.59
C LYS A 3 23.90 -4.41 -11.34
N ASP A 4 22.74 -3.81 -11.54
CA ASP A 4 22.46 -2.46 -11.01
C ASP A 4 22.31 -2.60 -9.50
N SER A 5 23.18 -1.96 -8.73
CA SER A 5 23.19 -2.03 -7.28
C SER A 5 23.47 -0.66 -6.70
N GLU A 6 22.73 -0.28 -5.67
CA GLU A 6 22.99 0.95 -4.94
C GLU A 6 24.41 0.99 -4.37
N SER A 7 25.03 2.18 -4.42
CA SER A 7 26.29 2.44 -3.74
C SER A 7 26.01 2.88 -2.30
N LYS A 8 26.82 2.40 -1.38
CA LYS A 8 26.78 2.80 0.04
C LYS A 8 27.70 3.97 0.38
N ILE A 9 28.51 4.39 -0.60
CA ILE A 9 29.49 5.48 -0.48
C ILE A 9 29.20 6.45 -1.61
N ASP A 10 29.05 7.71 -1.25
CA ASP A 10 28.92 8.78 -2.23
C ASP A 10 30.29 9.26 -2.69
N TYR A 11 30.55 9.14 -3.99
CA TYR A 11 31.77 9.62 -4.64
C TYR A 11 31.53 10.90 -5.45
N ILE A 12 30.28 11.34 -5.56
CA ILE A 12 29.82 12.39 -6.48
C ILE A 12 29.08 13.54 -5.77
N ASP A 13 29.07 13.50 -4.42
CA ASP A 13 28.66 14.61 -3.54
C ASP A 13 27.19 15.03 -3.68
N PHE A 14 26.28 14.04 -3.71
CA PHE A 14 24.83 14.18 -3.65
C PHE A 14 24.22 13.85 -2.28
N GLU A 15 25.04 13.60 -1.27
CA GLU A 15 24.62 13.37 0.12
C GLU A 15 23.73 14.49 0.68
N TYR A 16 23.89 15.74 0.23
CA TYR A 16 23.03 16.85 0.65
C TYR A 16 21.55 16.65 0.30
N ILE A 17 21.25 15.86 -0.74
CA ILE A 17 19.86 15.52 -1.11
C ILE A 17 19.28 14.59 -0.04
N ALA A 18 20.06 13.61 0.43
CA ALA A 18 19.63 12.73 1.52
C ALA A 18 19.42 13.52 2.83
N ASP A 19 20.24 14.53 3.10
CA ASP A 19 20.06 15.42 4.26
C ASP A 19 18.77 16.24 4.17
N LEU A 20 18.45 16.78 2.99
CA LEU A 20 17.22 17.53 2.78
C LEU A 20 15.97 16.63 2.92
N VAL A 21 16.04 15.40 2.41
CA VAL A 21 14.97 14.40 2.60
C VAL A 21 14.77 14.13 4.09
N ASN A 22 15.85 13.89 4.84
CA ASN A 22 15.76 13.59 6.26
C ASN A 22 15.29 14.80 7.08
N TYR A 23 15.73 16.02 6.75
CA TYR A 23 15.24 17.24 7.37
C TYR A 23 13.71 17.34 7.29
N ILE A 24 13.12 17.05 6.12
CA ILE A 24 11.66 17.06 5.94
C ILE A 24 11.00 15.96 6.78
N ILE A 25 11.58 14.76 6.85
CA ILE A 25 11.03 13.61 7.58
C ILE A 25 11.07 13.83 9.10
N LEU A 26 12.13 14.45 9.62
CA LEU A 26 12.35 14.66 11.06
C LEU A 26 11.55 15.85 11.62
N GLU A 27 11.10 16.75 10.76
CA GLU A 27 10.35 17.94 11.14
C GLU A 27 8.84 17.65 11.12
N ASP A 28 8.27 17.40 12.30
CA ASP A 28 6.86 16.97 12.45
C ASP A 28 5.87 18.01 11.87
N SER A 29 6.23 19.29 11.82
CA SER A 29 5.41 20.35 11.22
C SER A 29 5.27 20.23 9.69
N LEU A 30 6.12 19.44 9.05
CA LEU A 30 6.10 19.16 7.61
C LEU A 30 5.42 17.83 7.27
N LEU A 31 4.98 17.06 8.29
CA LEU A 31 4.29 15.78 8.10
C LEU A 31 2.76 15.96 8.00
N PRO A 32 2.06 15.12 7.21
CA PRO A 32 2.58 14.07 6.33
C PRO A 32 3.21 14.63 5.04
N ALA A 33 4.37 14.09 4.64
CA ALA A 33 5.09 14.52 3.44
C ALA A 33 5.09 13.44 2.35
N SER A 34 5.08 13.85 1.09
CA SER A 34 5.33 12.99 -0.07
C SER A 34 6.48 13.57 -0.89
N ILE A 35 7.60 12.84 -0.97
CA ILE A 35 8.84 13.31 -1.59
C ILE A 35 9.12 12.47 -2.84
N GLY A 36 9.27 13.14 -3.98
CA GLY A 36 9.66 12.50 -5.24
C GLY A 36 11.12 12.77 -5.55
N VAL A 37 11.92 11.72 -5.77
CA VAL A 37 13.32 11.82 -6.23
C VAL A 37 13.38 11.45 -7.71
N TYR A 38 13.73 12.43 -8.55
CA TYR A 38 13.74 12.30 -10.02
C TYR A 38 15.17 12.37 -10.59
N GLY A 39 15.39 11.75 -11.75
CA GLY A 39 16.68 11.73 -12.43
C GLY A 39 16.82 10.56 -13.39
N ASP A 40 17.82 10.59 -14.27
CA ASP A 40 18.05 9.59 -15.31
C ASP A 40 18.39 8.19 -14.76
N TRP A 41 18.29 7.14 -15.57
CA TRP A 41 18.74 5.81 -15.15
C TRP A 41 20.23 5.83 -14.78
N GLY A 42 20.59 5.25 -13.64
CA GLY A 42 21.97 5.26 -13.14
C GLY A 42 22.43 6.56 -12.45
N SER A 43 21.56 7.57 -12.30
CA SER A 43 21.88 8.82 -11.58
C SER A 43 22.08 8.69 -10.06
N GLY A 44 21.92 7.48 -9.50
CA GLY A 44 22.16 7.24 -8.07
C GLY A 44 20.95 7.46 -7.15
N LYS A 45 19.73 7.63 -7.67
CA LYS A 45 18.50 7.80 -6.86
C LYS A 45 18.33 6.74 -5.76
N SER A 46 18.50 5.46 -6.10
CA SER A 46 18.41 4.37 -5.12
C SER A 46 19.50 4.44 -4.06
N SER A 47 20.71 4.90 -4.44
CA SER A 47 21.82 5.15 -3.52
C SER A 47 21.48 6.29 -2.55
N ILE A 48 20.92 7.41 -3.03
CA ILE A 48 20.47 8.53 -2.20
C ILE A 48 19.41 8.07 -1.19
N MET A 49 18.42 7.30 -1.65
CA MET A 49 17.40 6.72 -0.76
C MET A 49 18.04 5.80 0.29
N SER A 50 18.99 4.94 -0.09
CA SER A 50 19.70 4.06 0.85
C SER A 50 20.50 4.85 1.90
N ILE A 51 21.18 5.93 1.50
CA ILE A 51 21.93 6.81 2.40
C ILE A 51 20.97 7.52 3.36
N SER A 52 19.88 8.11 2.84
CA SER A 52 18.83 8.76 3.64
C SER A 52 18.26 7.80 4.69
N GLN A 53 17.92 6.57 4.30
CA GLN A 53 17.43 5.54 5.21
C GLN A 53 18.41 5.22 6.34
N LYS A 54 19.70 5.06 6.00
CA LYS A 54 20.74 4.78 7.00
C LYS A 54 20.90 5.95 7.98
N ARG A 55 20.87 7.19 7.50
CA ARG A 55 20.94 8.40 8.34
C ARG A 55 19.73 8.53 9.24
N LEU A 56 18.53 8.32 8.68
CA LEU A 56 17.29 8.37 9.44
C LEU A 56 17.29 7.35 10.58
N GLN A 57 17.74 6.12 10.34
CA GLN A 57 17.88 5.10 11.39
C GLN A 57 18.92 5.44 12.46
N ASN A 58 19.96 6.21 12.13
CA ASN A 58 20.96 6.64 13.11
C ASN A 58 20.44 7.79 13.99
N GLU A 59 19.56 8.63 13.47
CA GLU A 59 18.97 9.76 14.18
C GLU A 59 17.71 9.38 14.95
N ASP A 60 16.92 8.45 14.41
CA ASP A 60 15.69 7.92 14.97
C ASP A 60 15.66 6.39 14.82
N ASP A 61 16.14 5.69 15.84
CA ASP A 61 16.18 4.23 15.88
C ASP A 61 14.79 3.59 16.00
N LYS A 62 13.75 4.39 16.26
CA LYS A 62 12.36 3.97 16.35
C LYS A 62 11.58 4.13 15.05
N ALA A 63 12.11 4.89 14.08
CA ALA A 63 11.48 5.07 12.76
C ALA A 63 11.34 3.74 12.00
N LEU A 64 10.15 3.50 11.45
CA LEU A 64 9.88 2.29 10.66
C LEU A 64 10.07 2.56 9.17
N ILE A 65 11.20 2.12 8.62
CA ILE A 65 11.45 2.20 7.18
C ILE A 65 10.90 0.96 6.48
N VAL A 66 9.94 1.17 5.56
CA VAL A 66 9.33 0.14 4.72
C VAL A 66 9.74 0.36 3.26
N ASN A 67 10.54 -0.57 2.73
CA ASN A 67 11.01 -0.52 1.35
C ASN A 67 10.05 -1.29 0.44
N PHE A 68 9.44 -0.60 -0.53
CA PHE A 68 8.53 -1.19 -1.49
C PHE A 68 9.08 -1.10 -2.91
N ASN A 69 9.24 -2.23 -3.60
CA ASN A 69 9.63 -2.29 -5.00
C ASN A 69 8.41 -2.62 -5.86
N ALA A 70 7.87 -1.61 -6.55
CA ALA A 70 6.65 -1.75 -7.36
C ALA A 70 6.77 -2.79 -8.48
N TRP A 71 7.96 -2.98 -9.05
CA TRP A 71 8.19 -3.94 -10.14
C TRP A 71 7.94 -5.39 -9.71
N LEU A 72 8.15 -5.72 -8.44
CA LEU A 72 7.90 -7.08 -7.93
C LEU A 72 6.41 -7.45 -7.93
N PHE A 73 5.53 -6.45 -8.02
CA PHE A 73 4.09 -6.61 -7.95
C PHE A 73 3.39 -6.33 -9.29
N GLU A 74 4.17 -6.18 -10.36
CA GLU A 74 3.63 -6.06 -11.72
C GLU A 74 2.92 -7.38 -12.10
N GLY A 75 1.64 -7.28 -12.47
CA GLY A 75 0.81 -8.46 -12.82
C GLY A 75 0.04 -9.07 -11.65
N TYR A 76 0.14 -8.54 -10.43
CA TYR A 76 -0.78 -8.89 -9.35
C TYR A 76 -2.06 -8.06 -9.45
N ASP A 77 -3.22 -8.72 -9.40
CA ASP A 77 -4.52 -8.03 -9.51
C ASP A 77 -4.84 -7.15 -8.29
N ASP A 78 -4.25 -7.45 -7.12
CA ASP A 78 -4.52 -6.75 -5.86
C ASP A 78 -3.26 -6.18 -5.19
N ILE A 79 -2.63 -5.23 -5.88
CA ILE A 79 -1.44 -4.52 -5.39
C ILE A 79 -1.73 -3.77 -4.09
N LYS A 80 -2.93 -3.19 -3.93
CA LYS A 80 -3.28 -2.39 -2.74
C LYS A 80 -3.23 -3.21 -1.47
N THR A 81 -3.89 -4.36 -1.49
CA THR A 81 -3.91 -5.30 -0.36
C THR A 81 -2.55 -5.88 -0.10
N THR A 82 -1.79 -6.14 -1.15
CA THR A 82 -0.42 -6.63 -1.03
C THR A 82 0.49 -5.62 -0.34
N ILE A 83 0.41 -4.34 -0.71
CA ILE A 83 1.15 -3.24 -0.06
C ILE A 83 0.77 -3.13 1.43
N ILE A 84 -0.52 -3.16 1.76
CA ILE A 84 -0.95 -3.00 3.15
C ILE A 84 -0.53 -4.22 3.99
N ASN A 85 -0.66 -5.44 3.47
CA ASN A 85 -0.17 -6.62 4.18
C ASN A 85 1.34 -6.57 4.38
N TYR A 86 2.10 -6.18 3.36
CA TYR A 86 3.54 -6.01 3.47
C TYR A 86 3.94 -4.97 4.53
N LEU A 87 3.17 -3.88 4.66
CA LEU A 87 3.33 -2.90 5.74
C LEU A 87 3.06 -3.52 7.12
N LEU A 88 1.96 -4.28 7.27
CA LEU A 88 1.64 -4.98 8.52
C LEU A 88 2.71 -6.02 8.88
N ASP A 89 3.21 -6.77 7.91
CA ASP A 89 4.30 -7.74 8.08
C ASP A 89 5.58 -7.03 8.53
N SER A 90 5.89 -5.86 7.94
CA SER A 90 7.04 -5.04 8.32
C SER A 90 6.96 -4.55 9.78
N ILE A 91 5.75 -4.22 10.26
CA ILE A 91 5.51 -3.85 11.66
C ILE A 91 5.72 -5.07 12.58
N GLU A 92 5.22 -6.25 12.18
CA GLU A 92 5.35 -7.49 12.94
C GLU A 92 6.80 -8.00 13.05
N GLU A 93 7.59 -7.90 11.97
CA GLU A 93 8.96 -8.38 11.94
C GLU A 93 9.94 -7.47 12.69
N LYS A 94 9.78 -6.14 12.57
CA LYS A 94 10.76 -5.18 13.08
C LYS A 94 10.55 -4.79 14.55
N LYS A 95 9.42 -5.12 15.16
CA LYS A 95 9.13 -4.82 16.57
C LYS A 95 8.74 -6.08 17.33
N LYS A 96 9.17 -6.18 18.60
CA LYS A 96 8.65 -7.20 19.52
C LYS A 96 7.23 -6.82 19.93
N LEU A 97 6.25 -7.26 19.14
CA LEU A 97 4.85 -7.00 19.42
C LEU A 97 4.40 -7.73 20.69
N GLY A 98 3.81 -6.98 21.62
CA GLY A 98 3.04 -7.55 22.73
C GLY A 98 1.80 -8.29 22.23
N ASN A 99 1.16 -9.08 23.10
CA ASN A 99 -0.03 -9.86 22.73
C ASN A 99 -1.15 -8.97 22.17
N THR A 100 -1.38 -7.80 22.75
CA THR A 100 -2.38 -6.83 22.29
C THR A 100 -2.13 -6.34 20.87
N ALA A 101 -0.89 -5.95 20.54
CA ALA A 101 -0.54 -5.50 19.19
C ALA A 101 -0.72 -6.61 18.15
N LYS A 102 -0.43 -7.87 18.50
CA LYS A 102 -0.69 -9.03 17.63
C LYS A 102 -2.17 -9.26 17.36
N GLU A 103 -3.02 -9.08 18.37
CA GLU A 103 -4.48 -9.19 18.20
C GLU A 103 -5.03 -8.09 17.28
N ILE A 104 -4.58 -6.85 17.46
CA ILE A 104 -4.94 -5.72 16.59
C ILE A 104 -4.51 -6.00 15.15
N LEU A 105 -3.28 -6.49 14.96
CA LEU A 105 -2.72 -6.79 13.65
C LEU A 105 -3.50 -7.90 12.91
N GLN A 106 -3.91 -8.95 13.63
CA GLN A 106 -4.82 -9.96 13.07
C GLN A 106 -6.20 -9.39 12.72
N GLY A 107 -6.71 -8.45 13.52
CA GLY A 107 -7.94 -7.72 13.24
C GLY A 107 -7.85 -6.88 11.97
N LEU A 108 -6.73 -6.20 11.75
CA LEU A 108 -6.47 -5.41 10.54
C LEU A 108 -6.41 -6.28 9.29
N ARG A 109 -5.71 -7.43 9.34
CA ARG A 109 -5.68 -8.41 8.24
C ARG A 109 -7.09 -8.90 7.87
N LYS A 110 -7.95 -9.17 8.86
CA LYS A 110 -9.35 -9.56 8.63
C LYS A 110 -10.19 -8.43 8.03
N SER A 111 -10.03 -7.20 8.52
CA SER A 111 -10.76 -6.05 7.97
C SER A 111 -10.36 -5.76 6.52
N LEU A 112 -9.08 -5.91 6.16
CA LEU A 112 -8.62 -5.81 4.76
C LEU A 112 -9.31 -6.84 3.85
N LEU A 113 -9.38 -8.10 4.29
CA LEU A 113 -10.11 -9.13 3.55
C LEU A 113 -11.58 -8.72 3.36
N ASN A 114 -12.25 -8.24 4.41
CA ASN A 114 -13.64 -7.80 4.33
C ASN A 114 -13.82 -6.64 3.33
N ILE A 115 -12.95 -5.63 3.37
CA ILE A 115 -12.99 -4.49 2.45
C ILE A 115 -12.90 -4.94 0.99
N ASN A 116 -12.10 -5.96 0.69
CA ASN A 116 -11.96 -6.48 -0.67
C ASN A 116 -13.06 -7.47 -1.07
N LEU A 117 -13.63 -8.21 -0.12
CA LEU A 117 -14.65 -9.23 -0.37
C LEU A 117 -16.06 -8.63 -0.53
N ILE A 118 -16.42 -7.57 0.21
CA ILE A 118 -17.76 -6.97 0.16
C ILE A 118 -18.14 -6.47 -1.26
N PRO A 119 -17.26 -5.77 -2.00
CA PRO A 119 -17.54 -5.38 -3.39
C PRO A 119 -17.67 -6.56 -4.35
N VAL A 120 -16.94 -7.66 -4.12
CA VAL A 120 -16.97 -8.86 -4.98
C VAL A 120 -18.23 -9.67 -4.74
N ILE A 121 -18.63 -9.86 -3.49
CA ILE A 121 -19.84 -10.59 -3.11
C ILE A 121 -21.09 -9.85 -3.58
N SER A 122 -21.13 -8.52 -3.41
CA SER A 122 -22.25 -7.72 -3.93
C SER A 122 -22.36 -7.84 -5.45
N LYS A 123 -21.26 -7.67 -6.19
CA LYS A 123 -21.24 -7.86 -7.66
C LYS A 123 -21.65 -9.28 -8.09
N GLY A 124 -21.13 -10.31 -7.44
CA GLY A 124 -21.47 -11.71 -7.73
C GLY A 124 -22.93 -12.06 -7.39
N PHE A 125 -23.46 -11.51 -6.30
CA PHE A 125 -24.85 -11.70 -5.88
C PHE A 125 -25.84 -10.99 -6.82
N PHE A 126 -25.56 -9.75 -7.22
CA PHE A 126 -26.40 -9.02 -8.16
C PHE A 126 -26.34 -9.59 -9.60
N ALA A 127 -25.16 -10.05 -10.05
CA ALA A 127 -25.02 -10.74 -11.33
C ALA A 127 -25.74 -12.10 -11.35
N ALA A 128 -25.65 -12.88 -10.27
CA ALA A 128 -26.40 -14.14 -10.13
C ALA A 128 -27.92 -13.89 -10.08
N LEU A 129 -28.38 -12.84 -9.41
CA LEU A 129 -29.81 -12.55 -9.31
C LEU A 129 -30.40 -12.04 -10.64
N SER A 130 -29.64 -11.25 -11.41
CA SER A 130 -30.09 -10.76 -12.73
C SER A 130 -30.16 -11.85 -13.81
N THR A 131 -29.23 -12.82 -13.78
CA THR A 131 -29.18 -13.96 -14.70
C THR A 131 -30.25 -15.01 -14.41
N PHE A 132 -30.59 -15.22 -13.13
CA PHE A 132 -31.72 -16.09 -12.76
C PHE A 132 -33.09 -15.55 -13.17
N SER A 133 -33.22 -14.23 -13.39
CA SER A 133 -34.50 -13.62 -13.76
C SER A 133 -34.81 -13.63 -15.26
N THR A 134 -33.85 -13.91 -16.15
CA THR A 134 -34.07 -13.66 -17.60
C THR A 134 -33.93 -14.84 -18.56
N ASN A 135 -33.25 -15.96 -18.26
CA ASN A 135 -33.41 -17.21 -19.03
C ASN A 135 -32.59 -18.37 -18.43
N PRO A 136 -33.16 -19.56 -18.15
CA PRO A 136 -32.41 -20.69 -17.61
C PRO A 136 -31.43 -21.34 -18.60
N SER A 137 -31.44 -20.94 -19.87
CA SER A 137 -30.85 -21.71 -20.98
C SER A 137 -29.63 -21.07 -21.64
N ALA A 138 -29.19 -19.88 -21.22
CA ALA A 138 -28.16 -19.14 -21.94
C ALA A 138 -27.28 -18.32 -21.00
N SER A 139 -26.25 -18.94 -20.42
CA SER A 139 -24.93 -18.31 -20.20
C SER A 139 -24.04 -19.24 -19.38
N LYS A 140 -22.98 -19.74 -20.02
CA LYS A 140 -21.79 -20.16 -19.28
C LYS A 140 -21.17 -18.88 -18.69
N PRO A 141 -20.77 -18.84 -17.41
CA PRO A 141 -20.12 -17.67 -16.85
C PRO A 141 -18.69 -17.58 -17.42
N GLU A 142 -18.52 -16.83 -18.50
CA GLU A 142 -17.19 -16.36 -18.92
C GLU A 142 -16.91 -15.03 -18.23
N LEU A 143 -16.01 -15.09 -17.25
CA LEU A 143 -15.44 -13.95 -16.57
C LEU A 143 -14.47 -13.24 -17.54
N ILE A 144 -14.91 -12.15 -18.17
CA ILE A 144 -14.05 -11.35 -19.05
C ILE A 144 -13.20 -10.41 -18.19
N LEU A 145 -11.97 -10.83 -17.90
CA LEU A 145 -10.92 -9.99 -17.32
C LEU A 145 -9.97 -9.53 -18.45
N GLY A 146 -9.98 -8.22 -18.71
CA GLY A 146 -8.84 -7.45 -19.24
C GLY A 146 -8.35 -7.78 -20.66
N GLN A 147 -8.81 -7.02 -21.66
CA GLN A 147 -8.03 -6.73 -22.87
C GLN A 147 -7.90 -5.20 -23.06
N SER A 148 -6.74 -4.80 -23.57
CA SER A 148 -5.99 -3.61 -23.19
C SER A 148 -6.06 -2.44 -24.20
N GLU A 149 -7.21 -1.78 -24.37
CA GLU A 149 -7.26 -0.59 -25.25
C GLU A 149 -7.84 0.71 -24.66
N ASN A 150 -8.43 0.74 -23.46
CA ASN A 150 -8.95 1.99 -22.90
C ASN A 150 -8.56 2.24 -21.44
N ILE A 151 -7.37 2.83 -21.23
CA ILE A 151 -6.91 3.30 -19.91
C ILE A 151 -7.89 4.33 -19.30
N LYS A 152 -8.52 5.19 -20.12
CA LYS A 152 -9.52 6.16 -19.63
C LYS A 152 -10.82 5.50 -19.16
N GLU A 153 -11.27 4.47 -19.85
CA GLU A 153 -12.48 3.73 -19.50
C GLU A 153 -12.23 2.85 -18.27
N PHE A 154 -11.03 2.29 -18.14
CA PHE A 154 -10.57 1.65 -16.91
C PHE A 154 -10.52 2.63 -15.73
N ILE A 155 -9.96 3.83 -15.89
CA ILE A 155 -9.93 4.87 -14.84
C ILE A 155 -11.34 5.28 -14.41
N ASN A 156 -12.25 5.50 -15.37
CA ASN A 156 -13.64 5.84 -15.06
C ASN A 156 -14.36 4.68 -14.36
N THR A 157 -14.17 3.45 -14.84
CA THR A 157 -14.72 2.25 -14.22
C THR A 157 -14.19 2.06 -12.80
N VAL A 158 -12.89 2.30 -12.56
CA VAL A 158 -12.30 2.26 -11.21
C VAL A 158 -12.86 3.37 -10.33
N LYS A 159 -13.06 4.57 -10.87
CA LYS A 159 -13.62 5.72 -10.16
C LYS A 159 -15.09 5.49 -9.77
N ASP A 160 -15.89 4.97 -10.68
CA ASP A 160 -17.31 4.69 -10.45
C ASP A 160 -17.48 3.54 -9.46
N ASN A 161 -16.68 2.47 -9.61
CA ASN A 161 -16.61 1.38 -8.64
C ASN A 161 -16.13 1.85 -7.26
N TYR A 162 -15.18 2.79 -7.21
CA TYR A 162 -14.74 3.39 -5.96
C TYR A 162 -15.87 4.19 -5.33
N ILE A 163 -16.58 5.02 -6.09
CA ILE A 163 -17.72 5.80 -5.58
C ILE A 163 -18.82 4.87 -5.06
N GLU A 164 -19.16 3.80 -5.78
CA GLU A 164 -20.19 2.83 -5.38
C GLU A 164 -19.77 2.04 -4.11
N ALA A 165 -18.53 1.54 -4.06
CA ALA A 165 -18.01 0.86 -2.87
C ALA A 165 -17.90 1.79 -1.66
N THR A 166 -17.55 3.07 -1.87
CA THR A 166 -17.53 4.08 -0.79
C THR A 166 -18.93 4.58 -0.44
N SER A 167 -19.95 4.26 -1.24
CA SER A 167 -21.35 4.60 -0.97
C SER A 167 -22.03 3.61 -0.03
N ASP A 168 -21.54 2.36 0.03
CA ASP A 168 -21.98 1.35 0.98
C ASP A 168 -21.57 1.73 2.41
N GLU A 169 -22.57 1.93 3.27
CA GLU A 169 -22.39 2.28 4.68
C GLU A 169 -21.50 1.26 5.41
N LYS A 170 -21.63 -0.03 5.05
CA LYS A 170 -20.85 -1.10 5.66
C LYS A 170 -19.37 -1.00 5.32
N ILE A 171 -19.03 -0.68 4.06
CA ILE A 171 -17.64 -0.51 3.61
C ILE A 171 -17.02 0.74 4.25
N ARG A 172 -17.75 1.86 4.31
CA ARG A 172 -17.27 3.07 4.99
C ARG A 172 -16.94 2.81 6.46
N ASN A 173 -17.82 2.10 7.16
CA ASN A 173 -17.61 1.76 8.57
C ASN A 173 -16.38 0.85 8.75
N GLU A 174 -16.20 -0.16 7.90
CA GLU A 174 -14.99 -1.01 7.91
C GLU A 174 -13.71 -0.20 7.66
N ILE A 175 -13.70 0.72 6.68
CA ILE A 175 -12.53 1.59 6.42
C ILE A 175 -12.23 2.49 7.61
N SER A 176 -13.26 3.06 8.24
CA SER A 176 -13.09 3.90 9.43
C SER A 176 -12.51 3.11 10.59
N MET A 177 -13.07 1.92 10.87
CA MET A 177 -12.55 1.01 11.90
C MET A 177 -11.13 0.54 11.60
N PHE A 178 -10.78 0.29 10.34
CA PHE A 178 -9.43 -0.05 9.94
C PHE A 178 -8.45 1.08 10.29
N ARG A 179 -8.79 2.34 9.98
CA ARG A 179 -7.96 3.51 10.30
C ARG A 179 -7.75 3.67 11.80
N GLU A 180 -8.81 3.54 12.58
CA GLU A 180 -8.76 3.63 14.05
C GLU A 180 -7.86 2.55 14.64
N LYS A 181 -8.09 1.28 14.29
CA LYS A 181 -7.26 0.16 14.74
C LYS A 181 -5.81 0.25 14.27
N PHE A 182 -5.58 0.83 13.10
CA PHE A 182 -4.22 1.07 12.62
C PHE A 182 -3.53 2.14 13.48
N GLY A 183 -4.24 3.20 13.87
CA GLY A 183 -3.76 4.18 14.84
C GLY A 183 -3.41 3.52 16.18
N GLU A 184 -4.30 2.70 16.73
CA GLU A 184 -4.04 1.95 17.97
C GLU A 184 -2.82 1.00 17.84
N LEU A 185 -2.65 0.37 16.67
CA LEU A 185 -1.46 -0.43 16.40
C LEU A 185 -0.21 0.44 16.48
N ILE A 186 -0.20 1.60 15.81
CA ILE A 186 0.94 2.51 15.84
C ILE A 186 1.20 2.99 17.26
N ASP A 187 0.19 3.38 18.04
CA ASP A 187 0.39 3.85 19.43
C ASP A 187 0.92 2.74 20.37
N THR A 188 0.58 1.48 20.11
CA THR A 188 1.06 0.33 20.90
C THR A 188 2.44 -0.15 20.47
N THR A 189 2.86 0.19 19.26
CA THR A 189 4.21 -0.03 18.76
C THR A 189 5.04 1.21 19.03
N ASP A 190 6.17 1.12 19.70
CA ASP A 190 7.05 2.28 19.97
C ASP A 190 7.73 2.79 18.67
N ILE A 191 6.93 3.14 17.65
CA ILE A 191 7.27 3.66 16.32
C ILE A 191 6.98 5.15 16.37
N THR A 192 7.97 5.93 16.01
CA THR A 192 7.90 7.40 15.98
C THR A 192 7.30 7.92 14.68
N ARG A 193 7.60 7.27 13.55
CA ARG A 193 7.21 7.66 12.19
C ARG A 193 7.40 6.53 11.19
#